data_AF-A0A4P6BKR3-F1
#
_entry.id   AF-A0A4P6BKR3-F1
#
_cell.length_a   1.000
_cell.length_b   1.000
_cell.length_c   1.000
_cell.angle_alpha   90.00
_cell.angle_beta   90.00
_cell.angle_gamma   90.00
#
_symmetry.space_group_name_H-M   'P 1'
#
loop_
_entity.id
_entity.type
_entity.pdbx_description
1 polymer ?
#
loop_
_entity_poly.entity_id
_entity_poly.type
_entity_poly.pdbx_seq_one_letter_code
_entity_poly.pdbx_strand_id
1 'polypeptide(L)'
;MRAPSFSEIGQRIKDLREKKGVSQKDLAKVLQVSRPVVTKIESGKKAITSVELRIIADYLGTTTDILTEPVQEENLIARFRATGSEEDPEFLGAVNKIENLIREIIGQLKLRRVQDGQNW
;
A
#
# COMPACT_ATOMS: atom_id res chain seq x y z
N MET A 1 1.31 -9.59 -8.20
CA MET A 1 1.23 -9.09 -6.81
C MET A 1 2.46 -8.26 -6.55
N ARG A 2 2.30 -7.07 -5.97
CA ARG A 2 3.44 -6.23 -5.57
C ARG A 2 3.51 -6.11 -4.05
N ALA A 3 4.69 -5.79 -3.54
CA ALA A 3 4.83 -5.40 -2.14
C ALA A 3 3.96 -4.17 -1.85
N PRO A 4 3.31 -4.10 -0.68
CA PRO A 4 2.58 -2.91 -0.27
C PRO A 4 3.56 -1.76 -0.02
N SER A 5 3.10 -0.54 -0.29
CA SER A 5 3.77 0.70 0.10
C SER A 5 3.59 0.96 1.60
N PHE A 6 4.42 1.85 2.16
CA PHE A 6 4.27 2.28 3.55
C PHE A 6 2.89 2.90 3.83
N SER A 7 2.27 3.57 2.86
CA SER A 7 0.92 4.11 3.02
C SER A 7 -0.12 3.01 3.14
N GLU A 8 0.01 1.91 2.38
CA GLU A 8 -0.93 0.79 2.44
C GLU A 8 -0.79 0.00 3.75
N ILE A 9 0.45 -0.21 4.21
CA ILE A 9 0.72 -0.80 5.53
C ILE A 9 0.18 0.11 6.64
N GLY A 10 0.48 1.41 6.58
CA GLY A 10 0.00 2.40 7.54
C GLY A 10 -1.52 2.46 7.62
N GLN A 11 -2.21 2.38 6.48
CA GLN A 11 -3.66 2.34 6.42
C GLN A 11 -4.23 1.08 7.09
N ARG A 12 -3.67 -0.11 6.82
CA ARG A 12 -4.08 -1.36 7.49
C ARG A 12 -3.92 -1.28 9.01
N ILE A 13 -2.82 -0.69 9.48
CA ILE A 13 -2.58 -0.46 10.92
C ILE A 13 -3.67 0.44 11.49
N LYS A 14 -3.98 1.55 10.82
CA LYS A 14 -5.04 2.48 11.22
C LYS A 14 -6.39 1.78 11.31
N ASP A 15 -6.77 1.03 10.28
CA ASP A 15 -8.06 0.35 10.20
C ASP A 15 -8.22 -0.68 11.32
N LEU A 16 -7.19 -1.49 11.57
CA LEU A 16 -7.19 -2.48 12.66
C LEU A 16 -7.21 -1.79 14.03
N ARG A 17 -6.45 -0.72 14.20
CA ARG A 17 -6.43 0.09 15.43
C ARG A 17 -7.83 0.62 15.74
N GLU A 18 -8.50 1.20 14.76
CA GLU A 18 -9.85 1.78 14.90
C GLU A 18 -10.90 0.70 15.15
N LYS A 19 -10.83 -0.44 14.45
CA LYS A 19 -11.69 -1.60 14.68
C LYS A 19 -11.57 -2.15 16.12
N LYS A 20 -10.40 -2.02 16.74
CA LYS A 20 -10.14 -2.43 18.14
C LYS A 20 -10.40 -1.32 19.16
N GLY A 21 -10.88 -0.15 18.76
CA GLY A 21 -11.11 0.99 19.66
C GLY A 21 -9.83 1.56 20.28
N VAL A 22 -8.67 1.26 19.70
CA VAL A 22 -7.36 1.74 20.19
C VAL A 22 -7.13 3.16 19.69
N SER A 23 -6.70 4.08 20.55
CA SER A 23 -6.36 5.43 20.10
C SER A 23 -4.93 5.49 19.54
N GLN A 24 -4.63 6.48 18.68
CA GLN A 24 -3.24 6.74 18.25
C GLN A 24 -2.31 7.02 19.45
N LYS A 25 -2.84 7.57 20.54
CA LYS A 25 -2.07 7.82 21.77
C LYS A 25 -1.70 6.52 22.46
N ASP A 26 -2.58 5.52 22.45
CA ASP A 26 -2.30 4.22 23.07
C ASP A 26 -1.30 3.41 22.25
N LEU A 27 -1.45 3.41 20.92
CA LEU A 27 -0.46 2.81 20.04
C LEU A 27 0.92 3.49 20.19
N ALA A 28 0.95 4.81 20.34
CA ALA A 28 2.18 5.56 20.57
C ALA A 28 2.90 5.18 21.86
N LYS A 29 2.15 4.93 22.96
CA LYS A 29 2.73 4.45 24.23
C LYS A 29 3.42 3.10 24.05
N VAL A 30 2.77 2.16 23.37
CA VAL A 30 3.32 0.81 23.14
C VAL A 30 4.58 0.87 22.29
N LEU A 31 4.60 1.75 21.28
CA LEU A 31 5.77 1.96 20.44
C LEU A 31 6.85 2.86 21.07
N GLN A 32 6.61 3.42 22.26
CA GLN A 32 7.49 4.38 22.93
C GLN A 32 7.86 5.59 22.04
N VAL A 33 6.88 6.08 21.27
CA VAL A 33 7.03 7.26 20.39
C VAL A 33 5.98 8.31 20.72
N SER A 34 6.11 9.49 20.12
CA SER A 34 5.07 10.53 20.22
C SER A 34 3.87 10.21 19.32
N ARG A 35 2.66 10.66 19.71
CA ARG A 35 1.44 10.51 18.89
C ARG A 35 1.63 10.98 17.43
N PRO A 36 2.29 12.13 17.13
CA PRO A 36 2.54 12.54 15.75
C PRO A 36 3.37 11.53 14.92
N VAL A 37 4.23 10.74 15.56
CA VAL A 37 4.98 9.67 14.88
C VAL A 37 4.01 8.59 14.40
N VAL A 38 3.05 8.18 15.23
CA VAL A 38 2.00 7.24 14.82
C VAL A 38 1.18 7.81 13.67
N THR A 39 0.82 9.09 13.68
CA THR A 39 0.14 9.73 12.55
C THR A 39 0.97 9.68 11.25
N LYS A 40 2.29 9.88 11.34
CA LYS A 40 3.18 9.75 10.18
C LYS A 40 3.32 8.31 9.71
N ILE A 41 3.32 7.33 10.61
CA ILE A 41 3.31 5.90 10.30
C ILE A 41 2.03 5.54 9.55
N GLU A 42 0.86 5.88 10.10
CA GLU A 42 -0.45 5.56 9.52
C GLU A 42 -0.69 6.22 8.16
N SER A 43 -0.03 7.36 7.89
CA SER A 43 -0.08 8.05 6.58
C SER A 43 1.03 7.64 5.62
N GLY A 44 1.89 6.69 5.99
CA GLY A 44 3.03 6.25 5.17
C GLY A 44 4.17 7.28 5.01
N LYS A 45 4.10 8.40 5.73
CA LYS A 45 5.12 9.46 5.72
C LYS A 45 6.34 9.13 6.58
N LYS A 46 6.26 8.09 7.40
CA LYS A 46 7.38 7.50 8.13
C LYS A 46 7.45 6.00 7.80
N ALA A 47 8.63 5.55 7.40
CA ALA A 47 8.92 4.12 7.23
C ALA A 47 8.80 3.38 8.57
N ILE A 48 8.26 2.17 8.53
CA ILE A 48 8.07 1.31 9.71
C ILE A 48 9.19 0.29 9.72
N THR A 49 9.91 0.21 10.84
CA THR A 49 10.93 -0.84 11.03
C THR A 49 10.28 -2.19 11.28
N SER A 50 11.02 -3.29 11.04
CA SER A 50 10.52 -4.64 11.32
C SER A 50 10.17 -4.85 12.80
N VAL A 51 10.90 -4.20 13.70
CA VAL A 51 10.65 -4.23 15.15
C VAL A 51 9.36 -3.50 15.51
N GLU A 52 9.17 -2.27 15.02
CA GLU A 52 7.91 -1.52 15.21
C GLU A 52 6.73 -2.31 14.64
N LEU A 53 6.87 -2.88 13.44
CA LEU A 53 5.82 -3.66 12.79
C LEU A 53 5.41 -4.89 13.61
N ARG A 54 6.38 -5.62 14.19
CA ARG A 54 6.12 -6.74 15.09
C ARG A 54 5.34 -6.31 16.32
N ILE A 55 5.80 -5.25 17.00
CA ILE A 55 5.14 -4.71 18.20
C ILE A 55 3.69 -4.30 17.89
N ILE A 56 3.47 -3.63 16.75
CA ILE A 56 2.13 -3.22 16.29
C ILE A 56 1.26 -4.46 16.04
N ALA A 57 1.79 -5.47 15.34
CA ALA A 57 1.05 -6.69 15.04
C ALA A 57 0.61 -7.40 16.33
N ASP A 58 1.53 -7.59 17.28
CA ASP A 58 1.26 -8.26 18.55
C ASP A 58 0.23 -7.47 19.37
N TYR A 59 0.39 -6.16 19.50
CA TYR A 59 -0.53 -5.30 20.25
C TYR A 59 -1.93 -5.23 19.62
N LEU A 60 -1.99 -5.18 18.28
CA LEU A 60 -3.23 -5.24 17.53
C LEU A 60 -3.70 -6.67 17.28
N GLY A 61 -3.13 -7.69 17.94
CA GLY A 61 -3.54 -9.10 17.87
C GLY A 61 -3.70 -9.60 16.43
N THR A 62 -2.70 -9.35 15.59
CA THR A 62 -2.61 -9.77 14.19
C THR A 62 -1.19 -10.26 13.89
N THR A 63 -0.88 -10.57 12.63
CA THR A 63 0.48 -10.93 12.20
C THR A 63 1.09 -9.86 11.32
N THR A 64 2.42 -9.84 11.24
CA THR A 64 3.13 -8.98 10.28
C THR A 64 2.70 -9.27 8.85
N ASP A 65 2.42 -10.54 8.52
CA ASP A 65 2.00 -10.95 7.17
C ASP A 65 0.67 -10.31 6.75
N ILE A 66 -0.29 -10.20 7.66
CA ILE A 66 -1.56 -9.51 7.40
C ILE A 66 -1.31 -8.02 7.16
N LEU A 67 -0.45 -7.38 7.95
CA LEU A 67 -0.12 -5.97 7.77
C LEU A 67 0.63 -5.73 6.45
N THR A 68 1.45 -6.67 6.02
CA THR A 68 2.28 -6.59 4.80
C THR A 68 1.76 -7.38 3.63
N GLU A 69 0.49 -7.79 3.66
CA GLU A 69 -0.11 -8.62 2.61
C GLU A 69 0.12 -7.98 1.22
N PRO A 70 0.57 -8.75 0.21
CA PRO A 70 0.81 -8.22 -1.11
C PRO A 70 -0.44 -7.59 -1.70
N VAL A 71 -0.26 -6.47 -2.40
CA VAL A 71 -1.37 -5.80 -3.07
C VAL A 71 -1.54 -6.46 -4.44
N GLN A 72 -2.77 -6.91 -4.71
CA GLN A 72 -3.16 -7.26 -6.06
C GLN A 72 -3.29 -5.97 -6.84
N GLU A 73 -2.50 -5.81 -7.91
CA GLU A 73 -2.79 -4.76 -8.88
C GLU A 73 -4.13 -5.11 -9.51
N GLU A 74 -5.16 -4.33 -9.22
CA GLU A 74 -6.39 -4.40 -9.99
C GLU A 74 -6.04 -4.08 -11.45
N ASN A 75 -6.14 -5.10 -12.30
CA ASN A 75 -6.07 -4.91 -13.74
C ASN A 75 -7.27 -4.05 -14.17
N LEU A 76 -7.04 -3.00 -14.97
CA LEU A 76 -8.11 -2.09 -15.38
C LEU A 76 -9.24 -2.85 -16.09
N ILE A 77 -8.90 -3.89 -16.87
CA ILE A 77 -9.86 -4.78 -17.53
C ILE A 77 -10.78 -5.45 -16.50
N ALA A 78 -10.23 -5.94 -15.39
CA ALA A 78 -11.03 -6.59 -14.35
C ALA A 78 -12.01 -5.60 -13.69
N ARG A 79 -11.58 -4.35 -13.49
CA ARG A 79 -12.44 -3.29 -12.95
C ARG A 79 -13.59 -2.95 -13.90
N PHE A 80 -13.29 -2.77 -15.20
CA PHE A 80 -14.31 -2.45 -16.19
C PHE A 80 -15.28 -3.60 -16.46
N ARG A 81 -14.82 -4.84 -16.32
CA ARG A 81 -15.71 -6.02 -16.35
C ARG A 81 -16.73 -5.99 -15.22
N ALA A 82 -16.28 -5.80 -13.98
CA ALA A 82 -17.15 -5.75 -12.80
C ALA A 82 -18.21 -4.61 -12.84
N THR A 83 -17.99 -3.56 -13.63
CA THR A 83 -18.93 -2.44 -13.81
C THR A 83 -19.92 -2.62 -14.97
N GLY A 84 -19.95 -3.79 -15.61
CA GLY A 84 -20.91 -4.11 -16.68
C GLY A 84 -20.42 -3.87 -18.10
N SER A 85 -19.13 -3.61 -18.30
CA SER A 85 -18.52 -3.45 -19.65
C SER A 85 -17.99 -4.78 -20.22
N GLU A 86 -18.49 -5.92 -19.74
CA GLU A 86 -17.97 -7.25 -20.09
C GLU A 86 -18.14 -7.63 -21.57
N GLU A 87 -19.12 -7.03 -22.25
CA GLU A 87 -19.56 -7.44 -23.59
C GLU A 87 -18.97 -6.59 -24.74
N ASP A 88 -18.05 -5.65 -24.46
CA ASP A 88 -17.39 -4.82 -25.49
C ASP A 88 -15.90 -5.17 -25.61
N PRO A 89 -15.54 -6.13 -26.49
CA PRO A 89 -14.15 -6.52 -26.72
C PRO A 89 -13.27 -5.38 -27.23
N GLU A 90 -13.84 -4.42 -27.98
CA GLU A 90 -13.09 -3.31 -28.55
C GLU A 90 -12.69 -2.32 -27.46
N PHE A 91 -13.65 -1.97 -26.60
CA PHE A 91 -13.40 -1.13 -25.42
C PHE A 91 -12.37 -1.79 -24.48
N LEU A 92 -12.55 -3.06 -24.12
CA LEU A 92 -11.60 -3.78 -23.25
C LEU A 92 -10.20 -3.87 -23.91
N GLY A 93 -10.16 -4.03 -25.23
CA GLY A 93 -8.91 -3.97 -26.01
C GLY A 93 -8.23 -2.60 -25.94
N ALA A 94 -8.99 -1.51 -26.00
CA ALA A 94 -8.48 -0.15 -25.84
C ALA A 94 -7.95 0.10 -24.42
N VAL A 95 -8.67 -0.35 -23.40
CA VAL A 95 -8.24 -0.28 -21.99
C VAL A 95 -6.91 -1.01 -21.80
N ASN A 96 -6.77 -2.24 -22.34
CA ASN A 96 -5.53 -3.00 -22.26
C ASN A 96 -4.34 -2.27 -22.93
N LYS A 97 -4.57 -1.66 -24.10
CA LYS A 97 -3.54 -0.87 -24.80
C LYS A 97 -3.07 0.31 -23.95
N ILE A 98 -4.00 1.04 -23.34
CA ILE A 98 -3.69 2.16 -22.44
C ILE A 98 -2.88 1.67 -21.23
N GLU A 99 -3.31 0.57 -20.62
CA GLU A 99 -2.61 -0.01 -19.47
C GLU A 99 -1.16 -0.37 -19.82
N ASN A 100 -0.93 -1.01 -20.97
CA ASN A 100 0.40 -1.37 -21.43
C ASN A 100 1.28 -0.15 -21.69
N LEU A 101 0.75 0.89 -22.35
CA LEU A 101 1.48 2.12 -22.64
C LEU A 101 1.89 2.84 -21.35
N ILE A 102 1.01 2.90 -20.34
CA ILE A 102 1.35 3.47 -19.02
C ILE A 102 2.46 2.65 -18.35
N ARG A 103 2.37 1.32 -18.39
CA ARG A 103 3.40 0.44 -17.81
C ARG A 103 4.76 0.66 -18.47
N GLU A 104 4.81 0.81 -19.80
CA GLU A 104 6.03 1.11 -20.55
C GLU A 104 6.63 2.47 -20.15
N ILE A 105 5.81 3.52 -20.08
CA ILE A 105 6.26 4.87 -19.67
C ILE A 105 6.81 4.85 -18.24
N ILE A 106 6.11 4.23 -17.29
CA ILE A 106 6.60 4.09 -15.91
C ILE A 106 7.93 3.32 -15.89
N GLY A 107 8.06 2.27 -16.70
CA GLY A 107 9.30 1.50 -16.86
C GLY A 107 10.46 2.39 -17.31
N GLN A 108 10.25 3.20 -18.35
CA GLN A 108 11.26 4.15 -18.85
C GLN A 108 11.65 5.19 -17.79
N LEU A 109 10.66 5.73 -17.05
CA LEU A 109 10.93 6.69 -15.97
C LEU A 109 11.76 6.09 -14.83
N LYS A 110 11.51 4.83 -14.47
CA LYS A 110 12.31 4.10 -13.48
C LYS A 110 13.74 3.89 -13.96
N LEU A 111 13.92 3.44 -15.21
CA LEU A 111 15.25 3.24 -15.80
C LEU A 111 16.06 4.54 -15.86
N ARG A 112 15.41 5.67 -16.17
CA ARG A 112 16.04 6.98 -16.15
C ARG A 112 16.55 7.37 -14.75
N ARG A 113 15.74 7.19 -13.70
CA ARG A 113 16.18 7.48 -12.32
C ARG A 113 17.33 6.61 -11.84
N VAL A 114 17.39 5.36 -12.30
CA VAL A 114 18.51 4.44 -12.01
C VAL A 114 19.79 4.91 -12.71
N GLN A 115 19.70 5.47 -13.92
CA GLN A 115 20.85 6.06 -14.62
C GLN A 115 21.30 7.40 -14.01
N ASP A 116 20.38 8.18 -13.44
CA ASP A 116 20.66 9.47 -12.80
C ASP A 116 21.19 9.36 -11.35
N GLY A 117 21.48 8.14 -10.85
CA GLY A 117 22.19 7.93 -9.58
C GLY A 117 21.42 8.20 -8.30
N GLN A 118 20.10 8.40 -8.33
CA GLN A 118 19.28 8.51 -7.12
C GLN A 118 18.77 7.13 -6.68
N ASN A 119 19.51 6.50 -5.76
CA ASN A 119 19.17 5.23 -5.14
C ASN A 119 18.55 5.48 -3.75
N TRP A 120 17.23 5.30 -3.60
CA TRP A 120 16.55 4.80 -2.39
C TRP A 120 15.06 4.52 -2.65
#